data_AF-A0A7W4P5G4-F1
#
_entry.id   AF-A0A7W4P5G4-F1
#
_cell.length_a   1.000
_cell.length_b   1.000
_cell.length_c   1.000
_cell.angle_alpha   90.00
_cell.angle_beta   90.00
_cell.angle_gamma   90.00
#
_symmetry.space_group_name_H-M   'P 1'
#
loop_
_entity.id
_entity.type
_entity.pdbx_description
1 polymer ?
#
loop_
_entity_poly.entity_id
_entity_poly.type
_entity_poly.pdbx_seq_one_letter_code
_entity_poly.pdbx_strand_id
1 'polypeptide(L)'
;MDVLLLSDSTPLRKHEIFPLDESGVNGAVFYTDDAALLKCLTDEAVRRIGKNLKWGETGPLLLTRLLGDGKNRSRLSPRGMFCPISHGDIHKLLLPEFRDECAETCTNAITLHLINNILVRMGYWKNVAPPKGSFLHERIAACDALGYFAATYPDDVMRRLIENFNFRRNGKALGIGSIVKEAIPSIGRTYRNYYPKPI
;
A
#
# COMPACT_ATOMS: atom_id res chain seq x y z
N MET A 1 6.32 9.26 -4.31
CA MET A 1 7.06 8.20 -3.60
C MET A 1 6.07 7.11 -3.21
N ASP A 2 6.37 5.84 -3.52
CA ASP A 2 5.48 4.70 -3.21
C ASP A 2 6.11 3.73 -2.19
N VAL A 3 7.45 3.63 -2.19
CA VAL A 3 8.23 2.87 -1.20
C VAL A 3 9.36 3.76 -0.69
N LEU A 4 9.64 3.69 0.61
CA LEU A 4 10.78 4.34 1.27
C LEU A 4 11.76 3.26 1.75
N LEU A 5 13.07 3.48 1.52
CA LEU A 5 14.13 2.66 2.11
C LEU A 5 14.42 3.16 3.54
N LEU A 6 14.38 2.26 4.52
CA LEU A 6 14.57 2.56 5.95
C LEU A 6 15.93 2.12 6.48
N SER A 7 16.62 1.22 5.76
CA SER A 7 17.91 0.68 6.15
C SER A 7 18.88 0.71 4.98
N ASP A 8 20.12 1.09 5.26
CA ASP A 8 21.24 0.99 4.31
C ASP A 8 21.73 -0.46 4.16
N SER A 9 21.26 -1.37 5.02
CA SER A 9 21.60 -2.78 4.92
C SER A 9 20.99 -3.39 3.66
N THR A 10 21.84 -3.87 2.77
CA THR A 10 21.43 -4.56 1.55
C THR A 10 20.93 -5.96 1.93
N PRO A 11 19.63 -6.27 1.84
CA PRO A 11 19.11 -7.61 2.11
C PRO A 11 19.07 -8.45 0.83
N LEU A 12 19.84 -8.05 -0.19
CA LEU A 12 19.85 -8.66 -1.52
C LEU A 12 20.68 -9.95 -1.59
N ARG A 13 21.07 -10.52 -0.44
CA ARG A 13 21.62 -11.89 -0.40
C ARG A 13 20.54 -12.97 -0.57
N LYS A 14 19.29 -12.58 -0.76
CA LYS A 14 18.19 -13.49 -1.06
C LYS A 14 17.96 -13.55 -2.57
N HIS A 15 17.79 -14.76 -3.08
CA HIS A 15 17.41 -15.01 -4.47
C HIS A 15 16.04 -14.41 -4.82
N GLU A 16 15.18 -14.14 -3.81
CA GLU A 16 13.81 -13.68 -4.01
C GLU A 16 13.30 -12.73 -2.91
N ILE A 17 12.52 -11.72 -3.32
CA ILE A 17 11.79 -10.80 -2.43
C ILE A 17 10.35 -10.68 -2.93
N PHE A 18 9.45 -11.29 -2.16
CA PHE A 18 8.00 -11.22 -2.36
C PHE A 18 7.33 -10.97 -1.01
N PRO A 19 7.19 -9.71 -0.57
CA PRO A 19 6.62 -9.42 0.73
C PRO A 19 5.19 -9.96 0.82
N LEU A 20 4.90 -10.67 1.90
CA LEU A 20 3.52 -10.96 2.26
C LEU A 20 2.90 -9.71 2.90
N ASP A 21 1.66 -9.43 2.57
CA ASP A 21 0.78 -8.44 3.23
C ASP A 21 -0.49 -9.14 3.73
N GLU A 22 -1.35 -8.42 4.44
CA GLU A 22 -2.61 -8.94 4.99
C GLU A 22 -3.54 -9.54 3.92
N SER A 23 -3.49 -9.02 2.69
CA SER A 23 -4.36 -9.43 1.59
C SER A 23 -3.71 -10.41 0.59
N GLY A 24 -2.46 -10.82 0.82
CA GLY A 24 -1.71 -11.68 -0.10
C GLY A 24 -0.31 -11.15 -0.41
N VAL A 25 0.25 -11.52 -1.56
CA VAL A 25 1.60 -11.12 -1.97
C VAL A 25 1.58 -9.68 -2.48
N ASN A 26 2.42 -8.84 -1.88
CA ASN A 26 2.61 -7.45 -2.26
C ASN A 26 3.55 -7.36 -3.47
N GLY A 27 3.22 -6.48 -4.43
CA GLY A 27 4.00 -6.28 -5.65
C GLY A 27 4.83 -4.98 -5.68
N ALA A 28 4.81 -4.17 -4.62
CA ALA A 28 5.53 -2.89 -4.55
C ALA A 28 7.03 -3.07 -4.33
N VAL A 29 7.42 -4.15 -3.64
CA VAL A 29 8.82 -4.61 -3.56
C VAL A 29 8.86 -6.01 -4.15
N PHE A 30 9.62 -6.18 -5.22
CA PHE A 30 9.68 -7.41 -6.00
C PHE A 30 11.12 -7.64 -6.46
N TYR A 31 11.64 -8.84 -6.21
CA TYR A 31 12.90 -9.32 -6.78
C TYR A 31 12.84 -10.83 -6.96
N THR A 32 13.34 -11.34 -8.08
CA THR A 32 13.57 -12.76 -8.31
C THR A 32 14.62 -12.93 -9.40
N ASP A 33 15.50 -13.91 -9.25
CA ASP A 33 16.41 -14.38 -10.30
C ASP A 33 15.85 -15.62 -11.05
N ASP A 34 14.65 -16.09 -10.69
CA ASP A 34 13.96 -17.19 -11.35
C ASP A 34 13.39 -16.72 -12.70
N ALA A 35 14.16 -16.96 -13.76
CA ALA A 35 13.78 -16.62 -15.13
C ALA A 35 12.48 -17.31 -15.58
N ALA A 36 12.17 -18.50 -15.06
CA ALA A 36 10.95 -19.22 -15.43
C ALA A 36 9.71 -18.57 -14.78
N LEU A 37 9.81 -18.17 -13.51
CA LEU A 37 8.77 -17.40 -12.84
C LEU A 37 8.55 -16.05 -13.55
N LEU A 38 9.63 -15.32 -13.86
CA LEU A 38 9.54 -14.03 -14.55
C LEU A 38 8.87 -14.16 -15.92
N LYS A 39 9.23 -15.20 -16.68
CA LYS A 39 8.57 -15.49 -17.95
C LYS A 39 7.09 -15.81 -17.77
N CYS A 40 6.73 -16.63 -16.78
CA CYS A 40 5.34 -16.97 -16.48
C CYS A 40 4.50 -15.73 -16.12
N LEU A 41 5.03 -14.86 -15.26
CA LEU A 41 4.41 -13.58 -14.89
C LEU A 41 4.20 -12.67 -16.11
N THR A 42 5.23 -12.55 -16.94
CA THR A 42 5.21 -11.73 -18.15
C THR A 42 4.20 -12.25 -19.16
N ASP A 43 4.22 -13.56 -19.46
CA ASP A 43 3.28 -14.20 -20.38
C ASP A 43 1.83 -13.97 -19.92
N GLU A 44 1.56 -14.10 -18.62
CA GLU A 44 0.23 -13.89 -18.06
C GLU A 44 -0.22 -12.42 -18.09
N ALA A 45 0.70 -11.48 -17.85
CA ALA A 45 0.43 -10.06 -18.01
C ALA A 45 0.15 -9.70 -19.49
N VAL A 46 0.94 -10.24 -20.43
CA VAL A 46 0.76 -10.01 -21.87
C VAL A 46 -0.57 -10.56 -22.36
N ARG A 47 -0.98 -11.77 -21.92
CA ARG A 47 -2.30 -12.35 -22.24
C ARG A 47 -3.49 -11.50 -21.77
N ARG A 48 -3.24 -10.51 -20.91
CA ARG A 48 -4.23 -9.64 -20.29
C ARG A 48 -4.26 -8.23 -20.90
N ILE A 49 -3.27 -7.87 -21.72
CA ILE A 49 -3.25 -6.61 -22.46
C ILE A 49 -4.49 -6.50 -23.35
N GLY A 50 -5.09 -5.31 -23.42
CA GLY A 50 -6.28 -5.04 -24.23
C GLY A 50 -7.61 -5.55 -23.63
N LYS A 51 -7.60 -6.15 -22.45
CA LYS A 51 -8.81 -6.57 -21.72
C LYS A 51 -9.22 -5.54 -20.66
N ASN A 52 -10.48 -5.58 -20.25
CA ASN A 52 -10.96 -4.81 -19.10
C ASN A 52 -10.40 -5.39 -17.80
N LEU A 53 -9.23 -4.90 -17.38
CA LEU A 53 -8.55 -5.36 -16.18
C LEU A 53 -9.13 -4.72 -14.92
N LYS A 54 -9.32 -5.55 -13.89
CA LYS A 54 -9.57 -5.12 -12.53
C LYS A 54 -8.25 -4.77 -11.85
N TRP A 55 -8.35 -3.93 -10.82
CA TRP A 55 -7.19 -3.54 -10.03
C TRP A 55 -6.46 -4.76 -9.47
N GLY A 56 -5.14 -4.80 -9.62
CA GLY A 56 -4.27 -5.86 -9.11
C GLY A 56 -4.16 -7.12 -9.97
N GLU A 57 -4.93 -7.27 -11.05
CA GLU A 57 -4.96 -8.50 -11.87
C GLU A 57 -3.64 -8.86 -12.57
N THR A 58 -2.77 -7.88 -12.82
CA THR A 58 -1.42 -8.08 -13.38
C THR A 58 -0.32 -7.83 -12.33
N GLY A 59 -0.70 -7.66 -11.06
CA GLY A 59 0.20 -7.36 -9.96
C GLY A 59 -0.11 -8.23 -8.73
N PRO A 60 -0.53 -7.66 -7.58
CA PRO A 60 -0.74 -8.42 -6.35
C PRO A 60 -1.66 -9.64 -6.46
N LEU A 61 -2.73 -9.60 -7.25
CA LEU A 61 -3.62 -10.75 -7.41
C LEU A 61 -2.98 -11.87 -8.24
N LEU A 62 -2.20 -11.51 -9.26
CA LEU A 62 -1.43 -12.45 -10.05
C LEU A 62 -0.33 -13.10 -9.21
N LEU A 63 0.44 -12.29 -8.48
CA LEU A 63 1.49 -12.77 -7.58
C LEU A 63 0.91 -13.68 -6.50
N THR A 64 -0.20 -13.29 -5.88
CA THR A 64 -0.87 -14.11 -4.87
C THR A 64 -1.36 -15.43 -5.45
N ARG A 65 -1.91 -15.44 -6.67
CA ARG A 65 -2.34 -16.68 -7.32
C ARG A 65 -1.17 -17.62 -7.65
N LEU A 66 -0.01 -17.09 -8.03
CA LEU A 66 1.14 -17.91 -8.43
C LEU A 66 2.03 -18.33 -7.25
N LEU A 67 2.11 -17.49 -6.21
CA LEU A 67 3.07 -17.63 -5.10
C LEU A 67 2.41 -17.81 -3.73
N GLY A 68 1.12 -17.50 -3.60
CA GLY A 68 0.38 -17.58 -2.34
C GLY A 68 0.02 -19.00 -1.89
N ASP A 69 0.18 -19.99 -2.77
CA ASP A 69 -0.05 -21.39 -2.45
C ASP A 69 1.03 -21.93 -1.49
N GLY A 70 0.65 -22.85 -0.61
CA GLY A 70 1.50 -23.35 0.48
C GLY A 70 2.87 -23.92 0.05
N LYS A 71 3.00 -24.39 -1.20
CA LYS A 71 4.26 -24.90 -1.77
C LYS A 71 5.30 -23.79 -2.02
N ASN A 72 4.85 -22.56 -2.29
CA ASN A 72 5.70 -21.42 -2.63
C ASN A 72 5.89 -20.45 -1.46
N ARG A 73 5.32 -20.75 -0.29
CA ARG A 73 5.39 -19.87 0.89
C ARG A 73 6.81 -19.64 1.40
N SER A 74 7.72 -20.58 1.19
CA SER A 74 9.15 -20.44 1.50
C SER A 74 9.86 -19.37 0.67
N ARG A 75 9.30 -18.98 -0.48
CA ARG A 75 9.79 -17.90 -1.36
C ARG A 75 9.36 -16.52 -0.86
N LEU A 76 8.36 -16.46 0.01
CA LEU A 76 7.78 -15.20 0.47
C LEU A 76 8.63 -14.58 1.57
N SER A 77 8.80 -13.27 1.48
CA SER A 77 9.50 -12.48 2.49
C SER A 77 8.55 -12.08 3.63
N PRO A 78 9.04 -12.03 4.89
CA PRO A 78 8.24 -11.62 6.02
C PRO A 78 7.69 -10.20 5.83
N ARG A 79 6.40 -10.02 6.13
CA ARG A 79 5.71 -8.72 6.06
C ARG A 79 6.47 -7.62 6.79
N GLY A 80 6.87 -7.88 8.04
CA GLY A 80 7.56 -6.90 8.90
C GLY A 80 8.87 -6.35 8.34
N MET A 81 9.50 -7.05 7.40
CA MET A 81 10.75 -6.59 6.77
C MET A 81 10.53 -5.54 5.68
N PHE A 82 9.38 -5.57 4.98
CA PHE A 82 9.17 -4.75 3.78
C PHE A 82 7.86 -3.94 3.78
N CYS A 83 6.88 -4.38 4.55
CA CYS A 83 5.57 -3.74 4.71
C CYS A 83 5.16 -3.75 6.19
N PRO A 84 5.96 -3.14 7.10
CA PRO A 84 5.74 -3.24 8.54
C PRO A 84 4.41 -2.60 8.99
N ILE A 85 4.03 -1.49 8.36
CA ILE A 85 2.78 -0.77 8.66
C ILE A 85 1.65 -1.30 7.77
N SER A 86 0.49 -1.59 8.39
CA SER A 86 -0.69 -2.10 7.68
C SER A 86 -1.34 -1.01 6.86
N HIS A 87 -2.07 -1.41 5.81
CA HIS A 87 -2.90 -0.50 5.05
C HIS A 87 -4.01 0.15 5.89
N GLY A 88 -4.49 -0.50 6.95
CA GLY A 88 -5.43 0.10 7.90
C GLY A 88 -4.81 1.21 8.75
N ASP A 89 -3.51 1.12 9.00
CA ASP A 89 -2.75 1.99 9.89
C ASP A 89 -1.91 3.04 9.16
N ILE A 90 -2.02 3.14 7.83
CA ILE A 90 -1.18 4.02 7.02
C ILE A 90 -1.27 5.50 7.42
N HIS A 91 -2.40 5.92 8.00
CA HIS A 91 -2.61 7.27 8.51
C HIS A 91 -1.67 7.63 9.66
N LYS A 92 -1.22 6.64 10.46
CA LYS A 92 -0.29 6.83 11.57
C LYS A 92 1.04 7.41 11.13
N LEU A 93 1.47 7.11 9.90
CA LEU A 93 2.70 7.68 9.32
C LEU A 93 2.68 9.21 9.21
N LEU A 94 1.48 9.80 9.13
CA LEU A 94 1.26 11.22 8.85
C LEU A 94 0.96 12.03 10.12
N LEU A 95 0.86 11.38 11.28
CA LEU A 95 0.38 11.98 12.52
C LEU A 95 1.50 12.00 13.57
N PRO A 96 1.83 13.15 14.18
CA PRO A 96 2.92 13.26 15.15
C PRO A 96 2.80 12.34 16.36
N GLU A 97 1.60 12.11 16.89
CA GLU A 97 1.38 11.29 18.08
C GLU A 97 1.70 9.80 17.88
N PHE A 98 1.73 9.33 16.63
CA PHE A 98 2.09 7.95 16.29
C PHE A 98 3.55 7.81 15.83
N ARG A 99 4.35 8.89 15.96
CA ARG A 99 5.75 8.90 15.51
C ARG A 99 6.53 7.74 16.13
N ASP A 100 6.49 7.61 17.45
CA ASP A 100 7.28 6.63 18.18
C ASP A 100 6.78 5.20 17.92
N GLU A 101 5.47 4.99 17.85
CA GLU A 101 4.89 3.69 17.49
C GLU A 101 5.34 3.24 16.09
N CYS A 102 5.31 4.15 15.11
CA CYS A 102 5.79 3.88 13.76
C CYS A 102 7.29 3.60 13.74
N ALA A 103 8.07 4.33 14.53
CA ALA A 103 9.52 4.13 14.64
C ALA A 103 9.85 2.76 15.23
N GLU A 104 9.21 2.38 16.32
CA GLU A 104 9.38 1.06 16.94
C GLU A 104 9.01 -0.05 15.96
N THR A 105 7.84 0.05 15.31
CA THR A 105 7.35 -0.92 14.32
C THR A 105 8.29 -1.06 13.12
N CYS A 106 8.97 0.02 12.75
CA CYS A 106 9.89 0.07 11.61
C CYS A 106 11.35 -0.23 11.97
N THR A 107 11.70 -0.48 13.24
CA THR A 107 13.09 -0.59 13.71
C THR A 107 13.94 -1.59 12.90
N ASN A 108 13.36 -2.74 12.57
CA ASN A 108 14.02 -3.81 11.83
C ASN A 108 13.55 -3.93 10.37
N ALA A 109 12.78 -2.95 9.89
CA ALA A 109 12.27 -2.96 8.53
C ALA A 109 13.33 -2.40 7.56
N ILE A 110 13.39 -2.98 6.37
CA ILE A 110 14.26 -2.52 5.28
C ILE A 110 13.52 -1.46 4.47
N THR A 111 12.24 -1.68 4.20
CA THR A 111 11.41 -0.77 3.42
C THR A 111 10.09 -0.48 4.11
N LEU A 112 9.48 0.62 3.71
CA LEU A 112 8.14 1.03 4.07
C LEU A 112 7.34 1.31 2.79
N HIS A 113 6.34 0.48 2.53
CA HIS A 113 5.36 0.74 1.48
C HIS A 113 4.36 1.81 1.94
N LEU A 114 4.23 2.89 1.17
CA LEU A 114 3.39 4.05 1.49
C LEU A 114 1.94 3.91 0.98
N ILE A 115 1.65 2.84 0.24
CA ILE A 115 0.30 2.47 -0.19
C ILE A 115 -0.36 3.64 -0.91
N ASN A 116 0.30 4.08 -1.98
CA ASN A 116 0.04 5.33 -2.67
C ASN A 116 -1.42 5.50 -3.14
N ASN A 117 -2.14 4.41 -3.39
CA ASN A 117 -3.58 4.44 -3.68
C ASN A 117 -4.40 4.99 -2.51
N ILE A 118 -4.11 4.58 -1.27
CA ILE A 118 -4.83 5.04 -0.09
C ILE A 118 -4.55 6.53 0.17
N LEU A 119 -3.28 6.96 0.05
CA LEU A 119 -2.92 8.36 0.20
C LEU A 119 -3.66 9.26 -0.80
N VAL A 120 -3.78 8.83 -2.07
CA VAL A 120 -4.57 9.56 -3.08
C VAL A 120 -6.04 9.63 -2.70
N ARG A 121 -6.63 8.51 -2.25
CA ARG A 121 -8.05 8.47 -1.85
C ARG A 121 -8.35 9.28 -0.60
N MET A 122 -7.37 9.44 0.29
CA MET A 122 -7.45 10.32 1.46
C MET A 122 -7.46 11.81 1.06
N GLY A 123 -6.97 12.14 -0.14
CA GLY A 123 -6.80 13.53 -0.58
C GLY A 123 -5.44 14.13 -0.20
N TYR A 124 -4.45 13.30 0.13
CA TYR A 124 -3.09 13.74 0.45
C TYR A 124 -2.40 14.31 -0.80
N TRP A 125 -1.94 15.56 -0.73
CA TRP A 125 -1.18 16.22 -1.79
C TRP A 125 0.30 15.88 -1.66
N LYS A 126 0.82 15.12 -2.62
CA LYS A 126 2.17 14.54 -2.55
C LYS A 126 3.31 15.52 -2.81
N ASN A 127 2.99 16.74 -3.23
CA ASN A 127 3.94 17.85 -3.32
C ASN A 127 4.03 18.65 -2.00
N VAL A 128 3.25 18.29 -0.97
CA VAL A 128 3.33 18.86 0.37
C VAL A 128 3.87 17.79 1.32
N ALA A 129 4.87 18.15 2.13
CA ALA A 129 5.48 17.24 3.09
C ALA A 129 4.49 16.93 4.22
N PRO A 130 4.57 15.74 4.85
CA PRO A 130 3.76 15.39 6.01
C PRO A 130 4.00 16.38 7.17
N PRO A 131 3.09 16.49 8.15
CA PRO A 131 3.28 17.35 9.32
C PRO A 131 4.62 17.13 10.03
N LYS A 132 5.26 18.22 10.48
CA LYS A 132 6.50 18.14 11.27
C LYS A 132 6.29 17.26 12.51
N GLY A 133 7.28 16.45 12.85
CA GLY A 133 7.19 15.50 13.96
C GLY A 133 6.42 14.21 13.65
N SER A 134 5.73 14.09 12.51
CA SER A 134 5.22 12.79 12.05
C SER A 134 6.36 11.87 11.62
N PHE A 135 6.17 10.56 11.73
CA PHE A 135 7.20 9.59 11.35
C PHE A 135 7.68 9.77 9.90
N LEU A 136 6.76 9.97 8.95
CA LEU A 136 7.14 10.11 7.54
C LEU A 136 7.89 11.42 7.29
N HIS A 137 7.55 12.51 7.99
CA HIS A 137 8.29 13.77 7.89
C HIS A 137 9.74 13.59 8.35
N GLU A 138 9.95 12.98 9.52
CA GLU A 138 11.29 12.75 10.07
C GLU A 138 12.15 11.88 9.14
N ARG A 139 11.55 10.88 8.49
CA ARG A 139 12.26 10.05 7.51
C ARG A 139 12.62 10.79 6.24
N ILE A 140 11.74 11.64 5.72
CA ILE A 140 12.04 12.51 4.57
C ILE A 140 13.14 13.51 4.93
N ALA A 141 13.08 14.09 6.13
CA ALA A 141 14.09 15.01 6.64
C ALA A 141 15.47 14.35 6.77
N ALA A 142 15.52 13.13 7.31
CA ALA A 142 16.76 12.37 7.47
C ALA A 142 17.47 12.05 6.14
N CYS A 143 16.73 12.00 5.03
CA CYS A 143 17.27 11.80 3.69
C CYS A 143 17.53 13.12 2.92
N ASP A 144 17.47 14.27 3.60
CA ASP A 144 17.60 15.62 3.00
C ASP A 144 16.63 15.85 1.81
N ALA A 145 15.44 15.24 1.87
CA ALA A 145 14.48 15.24 0.78
C ALA A 145 13.34 16.26 0.97
N LEU A 146 13.35 17.05 2.05
CA LEU A 146 12.33 18.06 2.29
C LEU A 146 12.30 19.16 1.22
N GLY A 147 13.44 19.44 0.57
CA GLY A 147 13.54 20.42 -0.51
C GLY A 147 12.71 20.08 -1.76
N TYR A 148 12.26 18.83 -1.91
CA TYR A 148 11.39 18.41 -3.02
C TYR A 148 9.91 18.75 -2.81
N PHE A 149 9.55 19.26 -1.63
CA PHE A 149 8.18 19.61 -1.29
C PHE A 149 7.97 21.12 -1.32
N ALA A 150 6.82 21.55 -1.84
CA ALA A 150 6.46 22.95 -1.95
C ALA A 150 6.06 23.58 -0.60
N ALA A 151 5.64 22.75 0.35
CA ALA A 151 5.20 23.17 1.68
C ALA A 151 5.23 21.98 2.66
N THR A 152 4.86 22.22 3.91
CA THR A 152 4.62 21.19 4.93
C THR A 152 3.18 21.31 5.44
N TYR A 153 2.48 20.19 5.58
CA TYR A 153 1.12 20.18 6.10
C TYR A 153 1.06 20.67 7.55
N PRO A 154 0.11 21.57 7.89
CA PRO A 154 -0.28 21.78 9.27
C PRO A 154 -0.90 20.50 9.87
N ASP A 155 -0.67 20.26 11.15
CA ASP A 155 -1.17 19.06 11.84
C ASP A 155 -2.71 18.99 11.82
N ASP A 156 -3.39 20.11 12.10
CA ASP A 156 -4.84 20.21 12.11
C ASP A 156 -5.46 19.93 10.73
N VAL A 157 -4.82 20.37 9.65
CA VAL A 157 -5.24 20.07 8.29
C VAL A 157 -5.12 18.58 7.99
N MET A 158 -4.01 17.95 8.41
CA MET A 158 -3.81 16.51 8.21
C MET A 158 -4.83 15.68 8.98
N ARG A 159 -5.11 16.04 10.24
CA ARG A 159 -6.16 15.40 11.04
C ARG A 159 -7.51 15.48 10.36
N ARG A 160 -7.91 16.66 9.88
CA ARG A 160 -9.18 16.84 9.15
C ARG A 160 -9.22 16.01 7.87
N LEU A 161 -8.11 15.86 7.13
CA LEU A 161 -8.04 14.98 5.96
C LEU A 161 -8.29 13.52 6.33
N ILE A 162 -7.64 13.03 7.38
CA ILE A 162 -7.78 11.65 7.88
C ILE A 162 -9.20 11.41 8.41
N GLU A 163 -9.75 12.34 9.20
CA GLU A 163 -11.13 12.30 9.70
C GLU A 163 -12.13 12.25 8.56
N ASN A 164 -11.99 13.12 7.55
CA ASN A 164 -12.85 13.13 6.38
C ASN A 164 -12.77 11.81 5.59
N PHE A 165 -11.58 11.25 5.43
CA PHE A 165 -11.39 9.95 4.80
C PHE A 165 -12.08 8.83 5.57
N ASN A 166 -11.90 8.78 6.90
CA ASN A 166 -12.55 7.81 7.77
C ASN A 166 -14.08 7.98 7.77
N PHE A 167 -14.56 9.21 7.77
CA PHE A 167 -15.98 9.55 7.72
C PHE A 167 -16.64 9.10 6.41
N ARG A 168 -15.97 9.33 5.27
CA ARG A 168 -16.39 8.81 3.95
C ARG A 168 -16.40 7.29 3.92
N ARG A 169 -15.42 6.65 4.57
CA ARG A 169 -15.33 5.18 4.66
C ARG A 169 -16.42 4.58 5.55
N ASN A 170 -16.79 5.28 6.63
CA ASN A 170 -17.75 4.81 7.63
C ASN A 170 -19.21 5.22 7.32
N GLY A 171 -19.48 5.89 6.20
CA GLY A 171 -20.83 6.19 5.71
C GLY A 171 -21.62 7.25 6.49
N LYS A 172 -21.07 7.86 7.55
CA LYS A 172 -21.75 8.89 8.35
C LYS A 172 -21.94 10.23 7.62
N ALA A 173 -21.36 10.39 6.44
CA ALA A 173 -21.37 11.62 5.62
C ALA A 173 -22.61 11.88 4.80
N LEU A 174 -23.48 10.89 4.65
CA LEU A 174 -24.55 10.97 3.69
C LEU A 174 -25.85 10.64 4.39
N GLY A 175 -26.67 11.67 4.62
CA GLY A 175 -28.09 11.49 4.89
C GLY A 175 -28.69 10.73 3.70
N ILE A 176 -28.95 9.45 3.92
CA ILE A 176 -29.98 8.50 3.45
C ILE A 176 -30.64 8.70 2.05
N GLY A 177 -30.69 9.89 1.44
CA GLY A 177 -31.32 10.14 0.13
C GLY A 177 -30.40 10.15 -1.10
N SER A 178 -29.11 10.50 -0.96
CA SER A 178 -28.18 10.57 -2.11
C SER A 178 -27.30 9.32 -2.27
N ILE A 179 -27.13 8.52 -1.21
CA ILE A 179 -26.38 7.24 -1.24
C ILE A 179 -27.02 6.26 -2.24
N VAL A 180 -28.35 6.25 -2.38
CA VAL A 180 -29.04 5.24 -3.20
C VAL A 180 -28.79 5.43 -4.71
N LYS A 181 -28.47 6.65 -5.17
CA LYS A 181 -28.19 6.90 -6.61
C LYS A 181 -26.72 6.80 -7.00
N GLU A 182 -25.77 7.04 -6.09
CA GLU A 182 -24.33 6.90 -6.37
C GLU A 182 -23.70 5.59 -5.88
N ALA A 183 -24.34 4.84 -4.98
CA ALA A 183 -23.82 3.56 -4.47
C ALA A 183 -24.04 2.36 -5.42
N ILE A 184 -24.69 2.53 -6.58
CA ILE A 184 -25.06 1.41 -7.46
C ILE A 184 -24.00 0.97 -8.50
N PRO A 185 -22.89 1.67 -8.84
CA PRO A 185 -21.90 1.07 -9.74
C PRO A 185 -20.64 0.48 -9.08
N SER A 186 -20.31 0.79 -7.81
CA SER A 186 -18.96 0.48 -7.28
C SER A 186 -18.92 -0.52 -6.11
N ILE A 187 -19.95 -0.60 -5.27
CA ILE A 187 -19.97 -1.56 -4.14
C ILE A 187 -20.41 -2.97 -4.61
N GLY A 188 -21.32 -3.04 -5.59
CA GLY A 188 -21.69 -4.30 -6.25
C GLY A 188 -20.54 -4.95 -7.04
N ARG A 189 -19.51 -4.19 -7.43
CA ARG A 189 -18.32 -4.71 -8.13
C ARG A 189 -17.31 -5.33 -7.19
N THR A 190 -17.13 -4.81 -5.97
CA THR A 190 -16.09 -5.32 -5.05
C THR A 190 -16.54 -6.59 -4.33
N TYR A 191 -17.81 -6.70 -3.93
CA TYR A 191 -18.31 -7.86 -3.19
C TYR A 191 -18.51 -9.11 -4.07
N ARG A 192 -18.99 -8.93 -5.31
CA ARG A 192 -19.17 -10.04 -6.28
C ARG A 192 -17.86 -10.64 -6.80
N ASN A 193 -16.71 -10.02 -6.48
CA ASN A 193 -15.37 -10.43 -6.89
C ASN A 193 -14.57 -11.21 -5.83
N TYR A 194 -15.02 -11.25 -4.56
CA TYR A 194 -14.33 -11.99 -3.51
C TYR A 194 -14.89 -13.40 -3.27
N TYR A 195 -16.17 -13.66 -3.61
CA TYR A 195 -16.79 -14.98 -3.53
C TYR A 195 -17.82 -15.19 -4.67
N PRO A 196 -17.44 -15.81 -5.80
CA PRO A 196 -18.40 -16.30 -6.78
C PRO A 196 -19.09 -17.56 -6.23
N LYS A 197 -20.42 -17.67 -6.40
CA LYS A 197 -21.15 -18.92 -6.11
C LYS A 197 -20.61 -20.06 -7.00
N PRO A 198 -20.51 -21.30 -6.49
CA PRO A 198 -20.23 -22.44 -7.36
C PRO A 198 -21.40 -22.60 -8.33
N ILE A 199 -21.07 -22.83 -9.60
CA ILE A 199 -22.01 -23.26 -10.64
C ILE A 199 -22.31 -24.74 -10.39
#